data_AF-A0AAE4QHD8-F1
#
_entry.id   AF-A0AAE4QHD8-F1
#
_cell.length_a   1.000
_cell.length_b   1.000
_cell.length_c   1.000
_cell.angle_alpha   90.00
_cell.angle_beta   90.00
_cell.angle_gamma   90.00
#
_symmetry.space_group_name_H-M   'P 1'
#
loop_
_entity.id
_entity.type
_entity.pdbx_description
1 polymer ?
#
loop_
_entity_poly.entity_id
_entity_poly.type
_entity_poly.pdbx_seq_one_letter_code
_entity_poly.pdbx_strand_id
1 'polypeptide(L)'
;MKKFSLTLVTMITCVLLFSFSNTNKADTMKTDREIREEHIATTLENAWDKYDLSSFQIGITDPMIWIEVEKIEHKKEIIEYLEKNVSKSDLNHYKIDIREKDKNT
;
A
#
# COMPACT_ATOMS: atom_id res chain seq x y z
N MET A 1 39.04 -5.67 -29.98
CA MET A 1 37.97 -4.72 -29.62
C MET A 1 37.19 -5.26 -28.41
N LYS A 2 37.70 -5.11 -27.18
CA LYS A 2 37.04 -5.65 -25.95
C LYS A 2 37.16 -4.74 -24.72
N LYS A 3 37.57 -3.47 -24.91
CA LYS A 3 37.80 -2.51 -23.80
C LYS A 3 36.69 -1.44 -23.70
N PHE A 4 36.05 -1.09 -24.81
CA PHE A 4 34.95 -0.11 -24.83
C PHE A 4 33.67 -0.58 -24.14
N SER A 5 33.41 -1.90 -24.13
CA SER A 5 32.19 -2.46 -23.52
C SER A 5 32.24 -2.36 -21.99
N LEU A 6 33.40 -2.59 -21.35
CA LEU A 6 33.51 -2.55 -19.89
C LEU A 6 33.38 -1.13 -19.34
N THR A 7 33.97 -0.14 -20.03
CA THR A 7 33.89 1.28 -19.64
C THR A 7 32.49 1.85 -19.81
N LEU A 8 31.75 1.45 -20.86
CA LEU A 8 30.38 1.90 -21.07
C LEU A 8 29.44 1.32 -19.99
N VAL A 9 29.61 0.03 -19.66
CA VAL A 9 28.80 -0.64 -18.63
C VAL A 9 29.04 0.00 -17.26
N THR A 10 30.30 0.27 -16.88
CA THR A 10 30.60 0.92 -15.60
C THR A 10 30.02 2.33 -15.50
N MET A 11 30.02 3.09 -16.59
CA MET A 11 29.46 4.44 -16.62
C MET A 11 27.94 4.45 -16.46
N ILE A 12 27.23 3.51 -17.09
CA ILE A 12 25.78 3.30 -16.93
C ILE A 12 25.44 2.93 -15.48
N THR A 13 26.21 2.03 -14.85
CA THR A 13 25.99 1.65 -13.45
C THR A 13 26.17 2.85 -12.51
N CYS A 14 27.16 3.71 -12.75
CA CYS A 14 27.34 4.93 -11.96
C CYS A 14 26.16 5.90 -12.11
N VAL A 15 25.65 6.11 -13.33
CA VAL A 15 24.49 6.99 -13.57
C VAL A 15 23.22 6.45 -12.88
N LEU A 16 23.01 5.13 -12.88
CA LEU A 16 21.89 4.50 -12.16
C LEU A 16 22.01 4.69 -10.63
N LEU A 17 23.21 4.53 -10.06
CA LEU A 17 23.44 4.76 -8.63
C LEU A 17 23.27 6.23 -8.22
N PHE A 18 23.70 7.16 -9.08
CA PHE A 18 23.46 8.60 -8.88
C PHE A 18 21.96 8.96 -8.96
N SER A 19 21.17 8.25 -9.76
CA SER A 19 19.71 8.45 -9.87
C SER A 19 18.97 7.97 -8.62
N PHE A 20 19.39 6.85 -8.02
CA PHE A 20 18.85 6.36 -6.73
C PHE A 20 19.22 7.25 -5.55
N SER A 21 20.38 7.92 -5.61
CA SER A 21 20.88 8.76 -4.51
C SER A 21 20.23 10.15 -4.46
N ASN A 22 19.56 10.57 -5.53
CA ASN A 22 18.95 11.90 -5.68
C ASN A 22 17.44 11.93 -5.38
N THR A 23 16.91 10.96 -4.63
CA THR A 23 15.68 11.24 -3.89
C THR A 23 16.07 12.06 -2.67
N ASN A 24 16.15 13.38 -2.84
CA ASN A 24 15.96 14.29 -1.72
C ASN A 24 14.60 13.93 -1.12
N LYS A 25 14.60 13.10 -0.08
CA LYS A 25 13.49 13.03 0.87
C LYS A 25 13.50 14.40 1.55
N ALA A 26 12.93 15.39 0.88
CA ALA A 26 12.43 16.55 1.58
C ALA A 26 11.47 15.95 2.62
N ASP A 27 11.78 16.11 3.90
CA ASP A 27 10.88 15.83 5.02
C ASP A 27 9.65 16.73 4.83
N THR A 28 8.78 16.30 3.93
CA THR A 28 7.49 16.92 3.71
C THR A 28 6.66 16.38 4.84
N MET A 29 6.32 17.25 5.79
CA MET A 29 5.47 16.89 6.91
C MET A 29 4.19 16.26 6.36
N LYS A 30 4.00 14.97 6.64
CA LYS A 30 2.80 14.24 6.22
C LYS A 30 1.59 14.96 6.80
N THR A 31 0.59 15.16 5.96
CA THR A 31 -0.72 15.65 6.41
C THR A 31 -1.38 14.60 7.30
N ASP A 32 -2.30 15.03 8.17
CA ASP A 32 -3.06 14.10 9.01
C ASP A 32 -3.78 13.02 8.18
N ARG A 33 -4.19 13.37 6.94
CA ARG A 33 -4.76 12.44 5.98
C ARG A 33 -3.78 11.34 5.59
N GLU A 34 -2.57 11.71 5.19
CA GLU A 34 -1.55 10.75 4.78
C GLU A 34 -1.15 9.84 5.94
N ILE A 35 -1.05 10.38 7.16
CA ILE A 35 -0.78 9.59 8.37
C ILE A 35 -1.89 8.57 8.62
N ARG A 36 -3.16 8.97 8.49
CA ARG A 36 -4.30 8.05 8.62
C ARG A 36 -4.30 6.96 7.55
N GLU A 37 -4.11 7.34 6.29
CA GLU A 37 -4.11 6.41 5.16
C GLU A 37 -2.97 5.40 5.27
N GLU A 38 -1.77 5.84 5.65
CA GLU A 38 -0.64 4.96 5.92
C GLU A 38 -0.92 4.00 7.07
N HIS A 39 -1.50 4.48 8.17
CA HIS A 39 -1.84 3.62 9.30
C HIS A 39 -2.88 2.55 8.95
N ILE A 40 -3.91 2.91 8.16
CA ILE A 40 -4.90 1.96 7.65
C ILE A 40 -4.24 0.96 6.68
N ALA A 41 -3.41 1.44 5.75
CA ALA A 41 -2.72 0.59 4.79
C ALA A 41 -1.82 -0.42 5.50
N THR A 42 -0.97 0.02 6.43
CA THR A 42 -0.12 -0.88 7.23
C THR A 42 -0.95 -1.88 8.05
N THR A 43 -2.12 -1.48 8.56
CA THR A 43 -3.02 -2.41 9.25
C THR A 43 -3.53 -3.50 8.30
N LEU A 44 -3.93 -3.15 7.07
CA LEU A 44 -4.38 -4.12 6.07
C LEU A 44 -3.24 -5.02 5.57
N GLU A 45 -2.04 -4.47 5.38
CA GLU A 45 -0.83 -5.24 5.03
C GLU A 45 -0.50 -6.29 6.10
N ASN A 46 -0.60 -5.94 7.38
CA ASN A 46 -0.40 -6.88 8.48
C ASN A 46 -1.47 -7.98 8.55
N ALA A 47 -2.63 -7.74 7.95
CA ALA A 47 -3.77 -8.65 7.92
C ALA A 47 -3.82 -9.50 6.63
N TRP A 48 -2.94 -9.22 5.66
CA TRP A 48 -3.03 -9.68 4.29
C TRP A 48 -3.10 -11.22 4.19
N ASP A 49 -2.08 -11.90 4.69
CA ASP A 49 -2.00 -13.37 4.67
C ASP A 49 -3.02 -14.03 5.61
N LYS A 50 -3.44 -13.33 6.66
CA LYS A 50 -4.33 -13.90 7.68
C LYS A 50 -5.75 -14.07 7.15
N TYR A 51 -6.22 -13.15 6.33
CA TYR A 51 -7.59 -13.12 5.83
C TYR A 51 -7.67 -13.27 4.30
N ASP A 52 -6.61 -13.78 3.68
CA ASP A 52 -6.51 -14.02 2.24
C ASP A 52 -6.92 -12.77 1.42
N LEU A 53 -6.37 -11.61 1.76
CA LEU A 53 -6.60 -10.38 0.96
C LEU A 53 -5.99 -10.57 -0.43
N SER A 54 -6.73 -10.14 -1.45
CA SER A 54 -6.26 -10.11 -2.83
C SER A 54 -5.82 -8.71 -3.23
N SER A 55 -6.55 -7.69 -2.79
CA SER A 55 -6.25 -6.29 -3.04
C SER A 55 -6.92 -5.37 -2.02
N PHE A 56 -6.39 -4.15 -1.86
CA PHE A 56 -7.12 -3.08 -1.19
C PHE A 56 -6.81 -1.71 -1.80
N GLN A 57 -7.72 -0.76 -1.63
CA GLN A 57 -7.54 0.63 -2.03
C GLN A 57 -8.19 1.56 -1.01
N ILE A 58 -7.53 2.69 -0.74
CA ILE A 58 -8.08 3.76 0.12
C ILE A 58 -8.40 4.96 -0.77
N GLY A 59 -9.68 5.29 -0.88
CA GLY A 59 -10.16 6.39 -1.71
C GLY A 59 -9.94 7.75 -1.04
N ILE A 60 -9.43 8.72 -1.80
CA ILE A 60 -9.16 10.09 -1.32
C ILE A 60 -10.39 10.98 -1.49
N THR A 61 -10.99 10.96 -2.70
CA THR A 61 -12.10 11.84 -3.07
C THR A 61 -13.45 11.26 -2.67
N ASP A 62 -13.59 9.94 -2.81
CA ASP A 62 -14.66 9.15 -2.20
C ASP A 62 -14.02 8.35 -1.07
N PRO A 63 -14.21 8.76 0.20
CA PRO A 63 -13.49 8.18 1.32
C PRO A 63 -14.06 6.80 1.61
N MET A 64 -13.49 5.82 0.91
CA MET A 64 -13.90 4.44 0.94
C MET A 64 -12.69 3.52 0.95
N ILE A 65 -12.66 2.61 1.91
CA ILE A 65 -11.69 1.52 1.99
C ILE A 65 -12.31 0.34 1.26
N TRP A 66 -11.73 0.02 0.11
CA TRP A 66 -12.08 -1.12 -0.72
C TRP A 66 -11.15 -2.26 -0.38
N ILE A 67 -11.70 -3.42 -0.04
CA ILE A 67 -10.93 -4.63 0.28
C ILE A 67 -11.50 -5.79 -0.54
N GLU A 68 -10.63 -6.45 -1.27
CA GLU A 68 -10.95 -7.67 -2.00
C GLU A 68 -10.28 -8.85 -1.30
N VAL A 69 -11.04 -9.93 -1.13
CA VAL A 69 -10.59 -11.16 -0.46
C VAL A 69 -10.84 -12.37 -1.35
N GLU A 70 -10.04 -13.43 -1.20
CA GLU A 70 -10.23 -14.67 -1.95
C GLU A 70 -11.51 -15.43 -1.51
N LYS A 71 -11.94 -15.24 -0.25
CA LYS A 71 -13.15 -15.82 0.34
C LYS A 71 -13.84 -14.84 1.28
N ILE A 72 -15.15 -14.62 1.11
CA ILE A 72 -15.90 -13.63 1.90
C ILE A 72 -16.12 -14.01 3.39
N GLU A 73 -15.82 -15.25 3.77
CA GLU A 73 -16.08 -15.82 5.10
C GLU A 73 -15.45 -14.98 6.24
N HIS A 74 -14.32 -14.32 5.99
CA HIS A 74 -13.61 -13.50 6.97
C HIS A 74 -14.11 -12.05 7.06
N LYS A 75 -15.17 -11.66 6.34
CA LYS A 75 -15.63 -10.25 6.27
C LYS A 75 -15.83 -9.61 7.65
N LYS A 76 -16.48 -10.30 8.58
CA LYS A 76 -16.74 -9.78 9.94
C LYS A 76 -15.43 -9.62 10.73
N GLU A 77 -14.53 -10.59 10.60
CA GLU A 77 -13.24 -10.61 11.30
C GLU A 77 -12.31 -9.50 10.81
N ILE A 78 -12.34 -9.18 9.52
CA ILE A 78 -11.58 -8.06 8.94
C ILE A 78 -12.06 -6.73 9.52
N ILE A 79 -13.37 -6.52 9.63
CA ILE A 79 -13.94 -5.31 10.23
C ILE A 79 -13.52 -5.20 11.70
N GLU A 80 -13.67 -6.27 12.48
CA GLU A 80 -13.27 -6.29 13.90
C GLU A 80 -11.75 -6.05 14.06
N TYR A 81 -10.94 -6.57 13.13
CA TYR A 81 -9.51 -6.34 13.12
C TYR A 81 -9.17 -4.87 12.84
N LEU A 82 -9.85 -4.23 11.88
CA LEU A 82 -9.68 -2.80 11.62
C LEU A 82 -10.09 -1.98 12.85
N GLU A 83 -11.25 -2.24 13.45
CA GLU A 83 -11.73 -1.53 14.64
C GLU A 83 -10.82 -1.69 15.86
N LYS A 84 -10.10 -2.81 15.96
CA LYS A 84 -9.15 -3.08 17.03
C LYS A 84 -7.81 -2.36 16.85
N ASN A 85 -7.35 -2.19 15.61
CA ASN A 85 -5.99 -1.71 15.32
C ASN A 85 -5.96 -0.26 14.79
N VAL A 86 -7.06 0.23 14.23
CA VAL A 86 -7.22 1.61 13.76
C VAL A 86 -8.18 2.35 14.67
N SER A 87 -7.88 3.62 14.97
CA SER A 87 -8.73 4.42 15.83
C SER A 87 -10.12 4.61 15.19
N LYS A 88 -11.17 4.62 16.02
CA LYS A 88 -12.54 4.90 15.55
C LYS A 88 -12.66 6.25 14.85
N SER A 89 -11.90 7.25 15.31
CA SER A 89 -11.84 8.57 14.67
C SER A 89 -11.35 8.44 13.22
N ASP A 90 -10.28 7.68 12.99
CA ASP A 90 -9.72 7.52 11.65
C ASP A 90 -10.63 6.68 10.75
N LEU A 91 -11.18 5.58 11.26
CA LEU A 91 -12.10 4.74 10.49
C LEU A 91 -13.40 5.45 10.10
N ASN A 92 -13.94 6.30 10.98
CA ASN A 92 -15.17 7.05 10.70
C ASN A 92 -15.05 8.03 9.52
N HIS A 93 -13.83 8.32 9.05
CA HIS A 93 -13.64 9.10 7.83
C HIS A 93 -14.05 8.31 6.58
N TYR A 94 -14.07 6.98 6.65
CA TYR A 94 -14.24 6.11 5.49
C TYR A 94 -15.47 5.21 5.61
N LYS A 95 -16.09 4.93 4.46
CA LYS A 95 -16.94 3.73 4.30
C LYS A 95 -16.04 2.52 4.07
N ILE A 96 -16.44 1.34 4.50
CA ILE A 96 -15.69 0.10 4.26
C ILE A 96 -16.53 -0.81 3.37
N ASP A 97 -15.98 -1.25 2.25
CA ASP A 97 -16.58 -2.29 1.41
C ASP A 97 -15.61 -3.44 1.21
N ILE A 98 -16.13 -4.64 1.41
CA ILE A 98 -15.39 -5.88 1.37
C ILE A 98 -16.12 -6.82 0.42
N ARG A 99 -15.41 -7.25 -0.62
CA ARG A 99 -15.93 -8.09 -1.71
C ARG A 99 -15.06 -9.33 -1.89
N GLU A 100 -15.69 -10.41 -2.33
CA GLU A 100 -14.95 -11.57 -2.82
C GLU A 100 -14.42 -11.27 -4.22
N LYS A 101 -13.20 -11.72 -4.49
CA LYS A 101 -12.58 -11.62 -5.81
C LYS A 101 -13.42 -12.34 -6.85
N ASP A 102 -13.69 -11.66 -7.95
CA ASP A 102 -14.36 -12.27 -9.11
C ASP A 102 -13.41 -13.26 -9.80
N LYS A 103 -13.76 -14.55 -9.76
CA LYS A 103 -12.97 -15.66 -10.35
C LYS A 103 -13.06 -15.77 -11.87
N ASN A 104 -13.66 -14.79 -12.55
CA ASN A 104 -13.95 -14.80 -14.00
C ASN A 104 -12.97 -13.97 -14.85
N THR A 105 -11.76 -13.68 -14.34
CA THR A 105 -10.70 -12.97 -15.08
C THR A 105 -9.51 -13.88 -15.33
#